data_AF-A0AAV1Y862-F1
#
_entry.id   AF-A0AAV1Y862-F1
#
_cell.length_a   1.000
_cell.length_b   1.000
_cell.length_c   1.000
_cell.angle_alpha   90.00
_cell.angle_beta   90.00
_cell.angle_gamma   90.00
#
_symmetry.space_group_name_H-M   'P 1'
#
loop_
_entity.id
_entity.type
_entity.pdbx_description
1 polymer ?
#
loop_
_entity_poly.entity_id
_entity_poly.type
_entity_poly.pdbx_seq_one_letter_code
_entity_poly.pdbx_strand_id
1 'polypeptide(L)'
;MSCKYVEIGIESGLPVSVDGKRLSPASLLAELNEVGGRHGIGRIDMVESRLVGMKSRGVYETPGGTTLFTAVCELESLTLDREVIQVKDSLALKYAELVYADKWFDPLRESGDAFMQKITETTTGSVTLKLYKDFVTVTGRKSPFSLYRQVISSFESGQIYDQDDAA
;
A
#
# COMPACT_ATOMS: atom_id res chain seq x y z
N MET A 1 -23.43 -12.67 -3.85
CA MET A 1 -22.59 -11.71 -3.12
C MET A 1 -22.44 -10.45 -3.95
N SER A 2 -22.89 -9.30 -3.45
CA SER A 2 -22.69 -7.99 -4.09
C SER A 2 -21.24 -7.51 -3.89
N CYS A 3 -20.78 -6.51 -4.66
CA CYS A 3 -19.50 -5.87 -4.39
C CYS A 3 -19.62 -4.87 -3.24
N LYS A 4 -18.53 -4.68 -2.48
CA LYS A 4 -18.45 -3.67 -1.42
C LYS A 4 -17.39 -2.63 -1.78
N TYR A 5 -17.71 -1.37 -1.58
CA TYR A 5 -16.75 -0.27 -1.65
C TYR A 5 -16.31 0.07 -0.23
N VAL A 6 -15.01 0.32 -0.06
CA VAL A 6 -14.40 0.76 1.18
C VAL A 6 -13.43 1.90 0.88
N GLU A 7 -13.53 3.00 1.61
CA GLU A 7 -12.54 4.08 1.59
C GLU A 7 -11.59 3.93 2.78
N ILE A 8 -10.28 3.96 2.52
CA ILE A 8 -9.25 3.92 3.55
C ILE A 8 -8.57 5.28 3.60
N GLY A 9 -8.62 5.94 4.76
CA GLY A 9 -7.90 7.18 5.01
C GLY A 9 -6.53 6.90 5.61
N ILE A 10 -5.52 7.63 5.14
CA ILE A 10 -4.11 7.44 5.46
C ILE A 10 -3.52 8.80 5.83
N GLU A 11 -2.70 8.83 6.88
CA GLU A 11 -1.95 10.00 7.34
C GLU A 11 -0.47 9.64 7.49
N SER A 12 0.38 10.34 6.75
CA SER A 12 1.83 10.13 6.73
C SER A 12 2.25 8.65 6.58
N GLY A 13 1.55 7.92 5.71
CA GLY A 13 1.76 6.49 5.42
C GLY A 13 1.00 5.54 6.36
N LEU A 14 0.36 6.03 7.41
CA LEU A 14 -0.37 5.21 8.39
C LEU A 14 -1.88 5.21 8.10
N PRO A 15 -2.52 4.04 7.92
CA PRO A 15 -3.97 3.95 7.85
C PRO A 15 -4.62 4.39 9.17
N VAL A 16 -5.57 5.33 9.11
CA VAL A 16 -6.22 5.93 10.29
C VAL A 16 -7.74 5.82 10.29
N SER A 17 -8.36 5.54 9.14
CA SER A 17 -9.82 5.46 9.02
C SER A 17 -10.31 4.49 7.96
N VAL A 18 -11.56 4.02 8.13
CA VAL A 18 -12.32 3.20 7.18
C VAL A 18 -13.68 3.84 7.00
N ASP A 19 -14.11 4.06 5.75
CA ASP A 19 -15.37 4.73 5.38
C ASP A 19 -15.58 6.05 6.16
N GLY A 20 -14.49 6.84 6.32
CA GLY A 20 -14.48 8.12 7.03
C GLY A 20 -14.44 8.04 8.56
N LYS A 21 -14.59 6.84 9.15
CA LYS A 21 -14.55 6.63 10.60
C LYS A 21 -13.11 6.40 11.07
N ARG A 22 -12.60 7.27 11.95
CA ARG A 22 -11.29 7.05 12.59
C ARG A 22 -11.33 5.86 13.55
N LEU A 23 -10.29 5.04 13.50
CA LEU A 23 -10.18 3.80 14.26
C LEU A 23 -8.78 3.67 14.85
N SER A 24 -8.64 2.91 15.94
CA SER A 24 -7.32 2.44 16.36
C SER A 24 -6.77 1.43 15.34
N PRO A 25 -5.44 1.23 15.26
CA PRO A 25 -4.86 0.27 14.32
C PRO A 25 -5.47 -1.15 14.42
N ALA A 26 -5.73 -1.62 15.65
CA ALA A 26 -6.34 -2.93 15.88
C ALA A 26 -7.79 -3.01 15.38
N SER A 27 -8.62 -2.00 15.70
CA SER A 27 -10.02 -1.96 15.24
C SER A 27 -10.12 -1.79 13.73
N LEU A 28 -9.22 -1.00 13.14
CA LEU A 28 -9.13 -0.80 11.70
C LEU A 28 -8.83 -2.13 11.00
N LEU A 29 -7.80 -2.85 11.45
CA LEU A 29 -7.45 -4.14 10.87
C LEU A 29 -8.57 -5.17 11.06
N ALA A 30 -9.22 -5.20 12.23
CA ALA A 30 -10.35 -6.08 12.50
C ALA A 30 -11.54 -5.82 11.55
N GLU A 31 -11.88 -4.54 11.34
CA GLU A 31 -12.96 -4.14 10.42
C GLU A 31 -12.64 -4.55 8.97
N LEU A 32 -11.40 -4.33 8.52
CA LEU A 32 -10.97 -4.74 7.18
C LEU A 32 -10.87 -6.27 7.03
N ASN A 33 -10.53 -7.01 8.09
CA ASN A 33 -10.58 -8.46 8.08
C ASN A 33 -12.02 -8.98 7.91
N GLU A 34 -12.99 -8.38 8.61
CA GLU A 34 -14.40 -8.75 8.49
C GLU A 34 -14.93 -8.47 7.08
N VAL A 35 -14.68 -7.26 6.57
CA VAL A 35 -15.18 -6.86 5.25
C VAL A 35 -14.45 -7.63 4.14
N GLY A 36 -13.12 -7.64 4.14
CA GLY A 36 -12.32 -8.35 3.15
C GLY A 36 -12.56 -9.87 3.17
N GLY A 37 -12.67 -10.46 4.36
CA GLY A 37 -12.92 -11.89 4.54
C GLY A 37 -14.25 -12.33 3.93
N ARG A 38 -15.31 -11.52 4.08
CA ARG A 38 -16.60 -11.77 3.39
C ARG A 38 -16.41 -11.87 1.87
N HIS A 39 -15.53 -11.08 1.28
CA HIS A 39 -15.28 -11.11 -0.17
C HIS A 39 -14.20 -12.09 -0.60
N GLY A 40 -13.63 -12.88 0.33
CA GLY A 40 -12.61 -13.88 0.06
C GLY A 40 -11.23 -13.30 -0.25
N ILE A 41 -10.96 -12.04 0.15
CA ILE A 41 -9.71 -11.33 -0.13
C ILE A 41 -8.53 -11.94 0.64
N GLY A 42 -7.37 -11.99 0.00
CA GLY A 42 -6.09 -12.21 0.69
C GLY A 42 -5.78 -13.67 0.99
N ARG A 43 -6.29 -14.60 0.18
CA ARG A 43 -5.95 -16.03 0.27
C ARG A 43 -4.72 -16.33 -0.56
N ILE A 44 -3.70 -16.91 0.08
CA ILE A 44 -2.41 -17.20 -0.55
C ILE A 44 -2.07 -18.66 -0.28
N ASP A 45 -1.73 -19.40 -1.32
CA ASP A 45 -1.12 -20.73 -1.25
C ASP A 45 0.27 -20.63 -1.87
N MET A 46 1.31 -20.82 -1.05
CA MET A 46 2.68 -20.57 -1.48
C MET A 46 3.67 -21.60 -0.96
N VAL A 47 4.75 -21.79 -1.71
CA VAL A 47 5.95 -22.49 -1.25
C VAL A 47 6.99 -21.46 -0.86
N GLU A 48 7.35 -21.43 0.41
CA GLU A 48 8.32 -20.51 1.00
C GLU A 48 9.64 -21.22 1.36
N SER A 49 10.73 -20.45 1.44
CA SER A 49 12.03 -20.92 1.91
C SER A 49 12.21 -20.54 3.38
N ARG A 50 12.32 -21.54 4.26
CA ARG A 50 12.59 -21.35 5.68
C ARG A 50 14.04 -20.88 5.88
N LEU A 51 14.30 -20.16 6.99
CA LEU A 51 15.64 -19.74 7.37
C LEU A 51 16.63 -20.91 7.48
N VAL A 52 16.15 -22.07 7.93
CA VAL A 52 16.94 -23.31 8.06
C VAL A 52 17.19 -24.05 6.74
N GLY A 53 16.87 -23.42 5.59
CA GLY A 53 17.22 -23.90 4.25
C GLY A 53 16.22 -24.86 3.59
N MET A 54 15.14 -25.24 4.28
CA MET A 54 14.10 -26.12 3.72
C MET A 54 12.96 -25.35 3.06
N LYS A 55 12.29 -25.98 2.10
CA LYS A 55 11.04 -25.46 1.52
C LYS A 55 9.85 -25.92 2.35
N SER A 56 8.86 -25.06 2.50
CA SER A 56 7.58 -25.34 3.17
C SER A 56 6.44 -24.84 2.30
N ARG A 57 5.32 -25.58 2.25
CA ARG A 57 4.06 -25.06 1.69
C ARG A 57 3.20 -24.51 2.81
N GLY A 58 2.60 -23.34 2.61
CA GLY A 58 1.69 -22.71 3.57
C GLY A 58 0.48 -22.12 2.86
N VAL A 59 -0.67 -22.16 3.54
CA VAL A 59 -1.89 -21.46 3.14
C VAL A 59 -2.17 -20.38 4.16
N TYR A 60 -2.39 -19.15 3.70
CA TYR A 60 -2.55 -17.96 4.53
C TYR A 60 -3.79 -17.18 4.12
N GLU A 61 -4.39 -16.49 5.09
CA GLU A 61 -5.51 -15.57 4.89
C GLU A 61 -5.16 -14.22 5.53
N THR A 62 -5.03 -13.17 4.72
CA THR A 62 -4.66 -11.83 5.18
C THR A 62 -5.60 -10.75 4.62
N PRO A 63 -6.93 -10.87 4.77
CA PRO A 63 -7.90 -9.98 4.11
C PRO A 63 -7.66 -8.49 4.38
N GLY A 64 -7.49 -8.11 5.66
CA GLY A 64 -7.20 -6.73 6.04
C GLY A 64 -5.80 -6.28 5.60
N GLY A 65 -4.80 -7.17 5.71
CA GLY A 65 -3.43 -6.91 5.28
C GLY A 65 -3.32 -6.65 3.77
N THR A 66 -3.92 -7.50 2.94
CA THR A 66 -3.99 -7.32 1.48
C THR A 66 -4.70 -6.02 1.13
N THR A 67 -5.82 -5.73 1.77
CA THR A 67 -6.60 -4.50 1.51
C THR A 67 -5.80 -3.25 1.88
N LEU A 68 -5.14 -3.24 3.05
CA LEU A 68 -4.28 -2.14 3.50
C LEU A 68 -3.07 -1.94 2.60
N PHE A 69 -2.38 -3.03 2.26
CA PHE A 69 -1.21 -2.99 1.39
C PHE A 69 -1.57 -2.36 0.04
N THR A 70 -2.68 -2.78 -0.58
CA THR A 70 -3.16 -2.16 -1.82
C THR A 70 -3.45 -0.67 -1.61
N ALA A 71 -4.17 -0.26 -0.57
CA ALA A 71 -4.46 1.16 -0.36
C ALA A 71 -3.20 2.02 -0.15
N VAL A 72 -2.24 1.55 0.63
CA VAL A 72 -1.00 2.29 0.90
C VAL A 72 -0.15 2.45 -0.35
N CYS A 73 0.13 1.35 -1.08
CA CYS A 73 0.91 1.43 -2.32
C CYS A 73 0.27 2.37 -3.36
N GLU A 74 -1.06 2.39 -3.40
CA GLU A 74 -1.80 3.22 -4.34
C GLU A 74 -1.78 4.70 -3.98
N LEU A 75 -1.80 5.03 -2.68
CA LEU A 75 -1.60 6.40 -2.24
C LEU A 75 -0.15 6.85 -2.45
N GLU A 76 0.82 5.98 -2.14
CA GLU A 76 2.25 6.25 -2.39
C GLU A 76 2.52 6.55 -3.87
N SER A 77 1.89 5.82 -4.80
CA SER A 77 2.01 6.09 -6.25
C SER A 77 1.54 7.49 -6.65
N LEU A 78 0.67 8.11 -5.85
CA LEU A 78 0.15 9.46 -6.08
C LEU A 78 1.02 10.54 -5.41
N THR A 79 1.70 10.21 -4.31
CA THR A 79 2.34 11.20 -3.41
C THR A 79 3.85 11.11 -3.34
N LEU A 80 4.45 10.00 -3.77
CA LEU A 80 5.90 9.80 -3.78
C LEU A 80 6.45 9.95 -5.19
N ASP A 81 7.67 10.48 -5.27
CA ASP A 81 8.39 10.55 -6.54
C ASP A 81 8.89 9.15 -6.97
N ARG A 82 9.20 9.04 -8.26
CA ARG A 82 9.61 7.79 -8.91
C ARG A 82 10.87 7.18 -8.29
N GLU A 83 11.87 7.99 -7.94
CA GLU A 83 13.16 7.48 -7.47
C GLU A 83 13.04 6.98 -6.03
N VAL A 84 12.28 7.69 -5.20
CA VAL A 84 11.92 7.24 -3.85
C VAL A 84 11.18 5.91 -3.88
N ILE A 85 10.20 5.72 -4.77
CA ILE A 85 9.48 4.44 -4.89
C ILE A 85 10.46 3.29 -5.23
N GLN A 86 11.38 3.49 -6.18
CA GLN A 86 12.36 2.47 -6.57
C GLN A 86 13.27 2.04 -5.41
N VAL A 87 13.77 3.00 -4.65
CA VAL A 87 14.62 2.72 -3.48
C VAL A 87 13.80 2.08 -2.36
N LYS A 88 12.60 2.60 -2.09
CA LYS A 88 11.68 2.09 -1.08
C LYS A 88 11.35 0.62 -1.33
N ASP A 89 10.98 0.24 -2.56
CA ASP A 89 10.58 -1.13 -2.86
C ASP A 89 11.73 -2.13 -2.64
N SER A 90 12.96 -1.73 -2.99
CA SER A 90 14.16 -2.54 -2.72
C SER A 90 14.41 -2.70 -1.21
N LEU A 91 14.25 -1.63 -0.44
CA LEU A 91 14.42 -1.67 1.00
C LEU A 91 13.28 -2.41 1.71
N ALA A 92 12.05 -2.33 1.21
CA ALA A 92 10.89 -3.03 1.75
C ALA A 92 11.06 -4.55 1.64
N LEU A 93 11.60 -5.05 0.52
CA LEU A 93 11.97 -6.46 0.39
C LEU A 93 13.02 -6.87 1.43
N LYS A 94 14.06 -6.04 1.61
CA LYS A 94 15.09 -6.31 2.63
C LYS A 94 14.52 -6.29 4.05
N TYR A 95 13.60 -5.36 4.32
CA TYR A 95 12.89 -5.28 5.59
C TYR A 95 12.10 -6.57 5.86
N ALA A 96 11.34 -7.05 4.88
CA ALA A 96 10.58 -8.29 4.99
C ALA A 96 11.50 -9.51 5.25
N GLU A 97 12.66 -9.59 4.60
CA GLU A 97 13.66 -10.63 4.88
C GLU A 97 14.16 -10.60 6.32
N LEU A 98 14.45 -9.42 6.87
CA LEU A 98 14.91 -9.27 8.24
C LEU A 98 13.84 -9.71 9.23
N VAL A 99 12.59 -9.28 9.03
CA VAL A 99 11.47 -9.70 9.89
C VAL A 99 11.25 -11.21 9.81
N TYR A 100 11.27 -11.80 8.61
CA TYR A 100 11.14 -13.24 8.44
C TYR A 100 12.28 -14.03 9.12
N ALA A 101 13.48 -13.46 9.15
CA ALA A 101 14.66 -14.05 9.77
C ALA A 101 14.77 -13.79 11.29
N ASP A 102 13.69 -13.33 11.94
CA ASP A 102 13.64 -12.98 13.37
C ASP A 102 14.66 -11.89 13.78
N LYS A 103 15.04 -11.04 12.83
CA LYS A 103 15.96 -9.91 13.04
C LYS A 103 15.21 -8.64 13.39
N TRP A 104 14.16 -8.79 14.20
CA TRP A 104 13.33 -7.66 14.58
C TRP A 104 14.14 -6.62 15.34
N PHE A 105 15.15 -6.95 16.14
CA PHE A 105 15.91 -5.94 16.90
C PHE A 105 17.23 -5.50 16.23
N ASP A 106 17.45 -5.88 14.97
CA ASP A 106 18.68 -5.53 14.27
C ASP A 106 18.68 -4.03 13.87
N PRO A 107 19.83 -3.32 14.01
CA PRO A 107 19.94 -1.90 13.65
C PRO A 107 19.58 -1.57 12.20
N LEU A 108 19.79 -2.53 11.28
CA LEU A 108 19.42 -2.36 9.87
C LEU A 108 17.90 -2.25 9.69
N ARG A 109 17.12 -3.01 10.47
CA ARG A 109 15.65 -2.92 10.45
C ARG A 109 15.19 -1.59 11.04
N GLU A 110 15.79 -1.14 12.16
CA GLU A 110 15.54 0.19 12.76
C GLU A 110 15.81 1.34 11.80
N SER A 111 16.92 1.24 11.07
CA SER A 111 17.28 2.24 10.05
C SER A 111 16.25 2.27 8.92
N GLY A 112 15.68 1.11 8.58
CA GLY A 112 14.57 0.99 7.64
C GLY A 112 13.32 1.74 8.11
N ASP A 113 12.94 1.63 9.39
CA ASP A 113 11.78 2.34 9.93
C ASP A 113 11.95 3.86 9.80
N ALA A 114 13.14 4.38 10.14
CA ALA A 114 13.44 5.81 10.03
C ALA A 114 13.37 6.31 8.57
N PHE A 115 13.87 5.52 7.61
CA PHE A 115 13.75 5.82 6.19
C PHE A 115 12.28 5.86 5.74
N MET A 116 11.52 4.80 6.06
CA MET A 116 10.10 4.71 5.68
C MET A 116 9.29 5.86 6.27
N GLN A 117 9.48 6.16 7.56
CA GLN A 117 8.82 7.28 8.23
C GLN A 117 9.11 8.61 7.54
N LYS A 118 10.34 8.84 7.09
CA LYS A 118 10.72 10.09 6.44
C LYS A 118 10.06 10.25 5.07
N ILE A 119 10.12 9.22 4.23
CA ILE A 119 9.61 9.33 2.86
C ILE A 119 8.08 9.41 2.83
N THR A 120 7.38 8.80 3.80
CA THR A 120 5.92 8.75 3.79
C THR A 120 5.26 9.96 4.43
N GLU A 121 6.01 10.99 4.86
CA GLU A 121 5.46 12.22 5.48
C GLU A 121 4.32 12.83 4.64
N THR A 122 4.46 12.85 3.31
CA THR A 122 3.47 13.37 2.34
C THR A 122 2.39 12.36 1.93
N THR A 123 2.49 11.11 2.35
CA THR A 123 1.53 10.03 2.02
C THR A 123 0.28 10.17 2.88
N THR A 124 -0.49 11.23 2.64
CA THR A 124 -1.72 11.58 3.36
C THR A 124 -2.86 11.76 2.37
N GLY A 125 -4.02 11.16 2.63
CA GLY A 125 -5.14 11.15 1.69
C GLY A 125 -6.12 10.00 1.91
N SER A 126 -6.83 9.62 0.85
CA SER A 126 -7.72 8.45 0.85
C SER A 126 -7.65 7.65 -0.44
N VAL A 127 -7.87 6.34 -0.32
CA VAL A 127 -8.00 5.41 -1.45
C VAL A 127 -9.32 4.67 -1.33
N THR A 128 -10.11 4.66 -2.40
CA THR A 128 -11.35 3.87 -2.47
C THR A 128 -11.09 2.57 -3.21
N LEU A 129 -11.42 1.45 -2.55
CA LEU A 129 -11.28 0.10 -3.07
C LEU A 129 -12.66 -0.54 -3.25
N LYS A 130 -12.81 -1.30 -4.34
CA LYS A 130 -13.92 -2.23 -4.58
C LYS A 130 -13.45 -3.64 -4.28
N LEU A 131 -14.12 -4.29 -3.33
CA LEU A 131 -13.86 -5.67 -2.92
C LEU A 131 -14.92 -6.58 -3.52
N TYR A 132 -14.47 -7.57 -4.29
CA TYR A 132 -15.37 -8.51 -4.94
C TYR A 132 -14.68 -9.82 -5.32
N LYS A 133 -15.13 -10.94 -4.74
CA LYS A 133 -14.71 -12.30 -5.11
C LYS A 133 -13.19 -12.44 -5.29
N ASP A 134 -12.46 -12.22 -4.21
CA ASP A 134 -10.98 -12.28 -4.15
C ASP A 134 -10.25 -11.11 -4.85
N PHE A 135 -10.97 -10.19 -5.51
CA PHE A 135 -10.36 -9.02 -6.12
C PHE A 135 -10.49 -7.78 -5.25
N VAL A 136 -9.35 -7.09 -5.08
CA VAL A 136 -9.27 -5.70 -4.63
C VAL A 136 -9.02 -4.84 -5.86
N THR A 137 -9.96 -3.96 -6.20
CA THR A 137 -9.82 -3.04 -7.35
C THR A 137 -9.85 -1.61 -6.87
N VAL A 138 -8.87 -0.81 -7.27
CA VAL A 138 -8.82 0.60 -6.90
C VAL A 138 -9.78 1.40 -7.78
N THR A 139 -10.63 2.20 -7.17
CA THR A 139 -11.64 3.01 -7.89
C THR A 139 -11.49 4.51 -7.69
N GLY A 140 -10.63 4.95 -6.76
CA GLY A 140 -10.36 6.36 -6.54
C GLY A 140 -9.18 6.59 -5.61
N ARG A 141 -8.51 7.73 -5.78
CA ARG A 141 -7.41 8.20 -4.95
C ARG A 141 -7.56 9.71 -4.76
N LYS A 142 -7.28 10.22 -3.56
CA LYS A 142 -7.31 11.66 -3.25
C LYS A 142 -6.17 11.98 -2.29
N SER A 143 -5.44 13.05 -2.55
CA SER A 143 -4.41 13.56 -1.65
C SER A 143 -4.23 15.07 -1.81
N PRO A 144 -4.06 15.83 -0.72
CA PRO A 144 -3.58 17.22 -0.79
C PRO A 144 -2.12 17.33 -1.24
N PHE A 145 -1.36 16.22 -1.24
CA PHE A 145 0.05 16.14 -1.65
C PHE A 145 0.21 15.41 -3.00
N SER A 146 -0.84 15.37 -3.82
CA SER A 146 -0.81 14.73 -5.12
C SER A 146 0.27 15.31 -6.03
N LEU A 147 1.18 14.47 -6.52
CA LEU A 147 2.13 14.81 -7.58
C LEU A 147 1.48 14.74 -8.97
N TYR A 148 0.33 14.08 -9.10
CA TYR A 148 -0.46 14.10 -10.33
C TYR A 148 -1.01 15.50 -10.60
N ARG A 149 -0.74 16.02 -11.81
CA ARG A 149 -1.24 17.30 -12.31
C ARG A 149 -1.99 17.09 -13.62
N GLN A 150 -3.32 17.18 -13.56
CA GLN A 150 -4.18 16.96 -14.73
C GLN A 150 -3.82 17.88 -15.91
N VAL A 151 -3.47 19.14 -15.64
CA VAL A 151 -3.20 20.14 -16.70
C VAL A 151 -1.94 19.78 -17.51
N ILE A 152 -0.97 19.09 -16.91
CA ILE A 152 0.26 18.65 -17.58
C ILE A 152 0.06 17.27 -18.23
N SER A 153 -0.82 16.45 -17.65
CA SER A 153 -1.04 15.06 -18.06
C SER A 153 -2.16 14.90 -19.10
N SER A 154 -2.79 15.99 -19.53
CA SER A 154 -3.88 15.97 -20.51
C SER A 154 -3.33 15.87 -21.93
N PHE A 155 -3.98 15.07 -22.78
CA PHE A 155 -3.78 15.10 -24.22
C PHE A 155 -4.48 16.30 -24.88
N GLU A 156 -5.28 17.05 -24.13
CA GLU A 156 -5.84 18.32 -24.58
C GLU A 156 -4.73 19.37 -24.64
N SER A 157 -4.77 20.24 -25.65
CA SER A 157 -3.71 21.18 -26.01
C SER A 157 -3.39 22.19 -24.89
N GLY A 158 -2.58 21.78 -23.91
CA GLY A 158 -2.04 22.62 -22.85
C GLY A 158 -0.62 23.06 -23.18
N GLN A 159 -0.35 24.37 -23.14
CA GLN A 159 0.97 24.97 -23.41
C GLN A 159 2.02 24.77 -22.30
N ILE A 160 1.79 23.86 -21.33
CA ILE A 160 2.63 23.74 -20.13
C ILE A 160 3.75 22.72 -20.29
N TYR A 161 3.56 21.70 -21.14
CA TYR A 161 4.60 20.71 -21.45
C TYR A 161 5.18 20.98 -22.83
N ASP A 162 6.48 21.23 -22.90
CA ASP A 162 7.21 21.32 -24.15
C ASP A 162 7.51 19.90 -24.65
N GLN A 163 6.95 19.55 -25.82
CA GLN A 163 7.14 18.20 -26.39
C GLN A 163 8.52 18.04 -27.03
N ASP A 164 9.20 19.14 -27.38
CA ASP A 164 10.52 19.09 -28.03
C ASP A 164 11.61 18.63 -27.04
N ASP A 165 11.39 18.79 -25.72
CA ASP A 165 12.28 18.28 -24.66
C ASP A 165 12.39 16.74 -24.63
N ALA A 166 11.50 16.03 -25.33
CA ALA A 166 11.48 14.55 -25.38
C ALA A 166 12.24 13.93 -26.57
N ALA A 167 12.70 14.76 -27.53
CA ALA A 167 13.38 14.32 -28.76
C ALA A 167 14.89 14.12 -28.57
#